data_AF-A0A563EJT3-F1
#
_entry.id   AF-A0A563EJT3-F1
#
_cell.length_a   1.000
_cell.length_b   1.000
_cell.length_c   1.000
_cell.angle_alpha   90.00
_cell.angle_beta   90.00
_cell.angle_gamma   90.00
#
_symmetry.space_group_name_H-M   'P 1'
#
loop_
_entity.id
_entity.type
_entity.pdbx_description
1 polymer ?
#
loop_
_entity_poly.entity_id
_entity_poly.type
_entity_poly.pdbx_seq_one_letter_code
_entity_poly.pdbx_strand_id
1 'polypeptide(L)'
;MATRCSRHLPAPCNHWPLAHFALIFADQGVTVGFPSVVALDGDVLAVRIGTDSPAVRVAAACPSAPILLGELRRRGVEASVVDALDVDERTAELLERFTADPRVVFECSETQPAVLDALRAWAAAAGDRHVLLAGPRSFCAGVERAIEIVERVLGQCGAPVYVRKQIVHNVHVVRELEERGAVFVDELDEVPPSATVIFSAHGVSPAVREEAARRDLRVVDATCPLVTKVHSEAKRFAQRGDTIVLIGHAGHEESEGTLGEVPGMLLVEKPDDVRELDLDGPVSFLMQTTLAVDEAAGVVDALRTRFPQLTGPHSDDICYATTNRQDSLRAVAADAELVLVVGSVNSSNSLRLVELARRSGCAAHLIDDVTDLDPAWLVGVRTVGLTAGASAPPRLVTEVIDALRGLGAVTVEERQVAVETIHFGLPRNVR
;
A
#
# COMPACT_ATOMS: atom_id res chain seq x y z
N MET A 1 36.19 -8.53 -31.79
CA MET A 1 36.45 -8.17 -30.39
C MET A 1 36.01 -6.73 -30.20
N ALA A 2 34.74 -6.51 -29.86
CA ALA A 2 34.27 -5.19 -29.45
C ALA A 2 34.46 -5.10 -27.93
N THR A 3 35.30 -4.17 -27.49
CA THR A 3 35.50 -3.84 -26.08
C THR A 3 34.18 -3.32 -25.51
N ARG A 4 33.51 -4.12 -24.66
CA ARG A 4 32.40 -3.64 -23.83
C ARG A 4 32.97 -2.59 -22.87
N CYS A 5 32.47 -1.36 -22.98
CA CYS A 5 32.90 -0.26 -22.13
C CYS A 5 31.87 -0.10 -21.01
N SER A 6 32.24 -0.36 -19.76
CA SER A 6 31.40 -0.04 -18.61
C SER A 6 31.50 1.47 -18.34
N ARG A 7 30.75 2.30 -19.08
CA ARG A 7 30.67 3.74 -18.81
C ARG A 7 29.43 4.05 -17.97
N HIS A 8 29.62 4.80 -16.90
CA HIS A 8 28.55 5.27 -16.02
C HIS A 8 27.65 6.27 -16.78
N LEU A 9 26.33 6.06 -16.68
CA LEU A 9 25.31 6.98 -17.19
C LEU A 9 25.40 8.35 -16.47
N PRO A 10 24.87 9.42 -17.08
CA PRO A 10 24.84 10.75 -16.45
C PRO A 10 24.10 10.76 -15.10
N ALA A 11 24.44 11.76 -14.28
CA ALA A 11 23.94 11.95 -12.91
C ALA A 11 22.40 12.02 -12.81
N PRO A 12 21.80 11.77 -11.63
CA PRO A 12 20.34 11.76 -11.45
C PRO A 12 19.68 13.05 -11.94
N CYS A 13 18.56 12.89 -12.66
CA CYS A 13 17.72 13.95 -13.25
C CYS A 13 17.11 14.87 -12.18
N ASN A 14 17.89 15.79 -11.63
CA ASN A 14 17.44 16.75 -10.61
C ASN A 14 17.28 18.14 -11.24
N HIS A 15 16.03 18.50 -11.55
CA HIS A 15 15.52 19.84 -11.92
C HIS A 15 15.75 20.33 -13.35
N TRP A 16 14.69 20.33 -14.18
CA TRP A 16 14.75 20.96 -15.51
C TRP A 16 13.46 21.69 -15.90
N PRO A 17 13.56 22.88 -16.57
CA PRO A 17 12.43 23.62 -17.10
C PRO A 17 11.93 23.02 -18.42
N LEU A 18 10.61 22.98 -18.59
CA LEU A 18 9.94 22.60 -19.84
C LEU A 18 10.36 23.54 -20.98
N ALA A 19 11.25 23.07 -21.87
CA ALA A 19 11.51 23.72 -23.14
C ALA A 19 11.01 22.82 -24.28
N HIS A 20 10.00 23.32 -24.98
CA HIS A 20 9.47 22.74 -26.22
C HIS A 20 10.58 22.37 -27.20
N PHE A 21 10.68 21.09 -27.55
CA PHE A 21 11.35 20.65 -28.77
C PHE A 21 10.44 19.66 -29.50
N ALA A 22 10.06 20.03 -30.71
CA ALA A 22 9.34 19.17 -31.65
C ALA A 22 10.35 18.22 -32.31
N LEU A 23 10.07 16.91 -32.30
CA LEU A 23 10.75 15.95 -33.16
C LEU A 23 9.76 15.37 -34.16
N ILE A 24 10.23 15.35 -35.41
CA ILE A 24 9.44 15.13 -36.62
C ILE A 24 8.89 13.69 -36.63
N PHE A 25 7.57 13.56 -36.51
CA PHE A 25 6.87 12.37 -36.99
C PHE A 25 6.93 12.36 -38.52
N ALA A 26 7.88 11.63 -39.09
CA ALA A 26 7.78 11.23 -40.48
C ALA A 26 6.74 10.11 -40.55
N ASP A 27 5.57 10.50 -41.03
CA ASP A 27 4.39 9.72 -41.33
C ASP A 27 4.71 8.21 -41.57
N GLN A 28 4.25 7.36 -40.65
CA GLN A 28 4.42 5.89 -40.53
C GLN A 28 5.71 5.32 -39.86
N GLY A 29 6.67 6.11 -39.34
CA GLY A 29 8.04 5.62 -39.06
C GLY A 29 8.54 5.58 -37.60
N VAL A 30 8.81 4.38 -37.08
CA VAL A 30 9.90 4.14 -36.11
C VAL A 30 11.19 4.04 -36.94
N THR A 31 12.09 5.01 -36.84
CA THR A 31 13.39 4.90 -37.54
C THR A 31 14.32 4.00 -36.74
N VAL A 32 14.27 2.69 -36.99
CA VAL A 32 15.22 1.70 -36.44
C VAL A 32 16.56 1.83 -37.19
N GLY A 33 17.33 2.89 -36.90
CA GLY A 33 18.69 3.03 -37.44
C GLY A 33 19.67 2.25 -36.57
N PHE A 34 20.13 1.07 -36.99
CA PHE A 34 21.18 0.32 -36.28
C PHE A 34 22.39 1.22 -35.92
N PRO A 35 22.84 1.28 -34.65
CA PRO A 35 22.23 0.70 -33.45
C PRO A 35 21.09 1.62 -32.95
N SER A 36 19.88 1.06 -32.92
CA SER A 36 18.62 1.80 -32.90
C SER A 36 18.31 2.44 -31.57
N VAL A 37 18.55 3.75 -31.53
CA VAL A 37 17.95 4.69 -30.59
C VAL A 37 16.49 4.91 -31.00
N VAL A 38 15.53 4.66 -30.11
CA VAL A 38 14.12 5.12 -30.32
C VAL A 38 13.92 6.36 -29.47
N ALA A 39 13.91 7.51 -30.14
CA ALA A 39 13.48 8.76 -29.53
C ALA A 39 11.95 8.86 -29.66
N LEU A 40 11.24 8.94 -28.54
CA LEU A 40 9.86 9.42 -28.53
C LEU A 40 9.89 10.93 -28.30
N ASP A 41 8.83 11.63 -28.73
CA ASP A 41 8.74 13.10 -28.69
C ASP A 41 9.27 13.68 -27.36
N GLY A 42 10.29 14.55 -27.47
CA GLY A 42 10.82 15.40 -26.40
C GLY A 42 11.72 14.79 -25.32
N ASP A 43 11.52 13.53 -24.87
CA ASP A 43 12.02 13.17 -23.52
C ASP A 43 12.49 11.71 -23.30
N VAL A 44 12.42 10.82 -24.30
CA VAL A 44 12.67 9.37 -24.09
C VAL A 44 13.82 8.88 -24.97
N LEU A 45 14.87 8.32 -24.37
CA LEU A 45 15.94 7.67 -25.12
C LEU A 45 15.93 6.16 -24.89
N ALA A 46 15.24 5.44 -25.76
CA ALA A 46 15.41 4.00 -25.85
C ALA A 46 16.75 3.66 -26.51
N VAL A 47 17.53 2.75 -25.94
CA VAL A 47 18.68 2.20 -26.66
C VAL A 47 18.52 0.70 -26.78
N ARG A 48 18.40 0.20 -28.01
CA ARG A 48 18.54 -1.22 -28.26
C ARG A 48 20.00 -1.65 -28.05
N ILE A 49 20.26 -2.41 -26.99
CA ILE A 49 21.59 -2.98 -26.72
C ILE A 49 21.43 -4.50 -26.66
N GLY A 50 22.20 -5.18 -27.49
CA GLY A 50 22.04 -6.60 -27.72
C GLY A 50 22.60 -7.46 -26.58
N THR A 51 21.74 -8.30 -26.01
CA THR A 51 22.13 -9.58 -25.41
C THR A 51 21.18 -10.67 -25.93
N ASP A 52 21.57 -11.94 -25.89
CA ASP A 52 20.71 -13.08 -26.25
C ASP A 52 19.56 -13.32 -25.23
N SER A 53 19.28 -12.34 -24.35
CA SER A 53 18.25 -12.42 -23.31
C SER A 53 16.97 -11.71 -23.76
N PRO A 54 15.78 -12.31 -23.58
CA PRO A 54 14.50 -11.65 -23.85
C PRO A 54 14.13 -10.58 -22.82
N ALA A 55 14.86 -10.46 -21.71
CA ALA A 55 14.53 -9.55 -20.61
C ALA A 55 14.95 -8.09 -20.88
N VAL A 56 14.06 -7.14 -20.58
CA VAL A 56 14.31 -5.70 -20.68
C VAL A 56 15.01 -5.19 -19.41
N ARG A 57 16.10 -4.44 -19.55
CA ARG A 57 16.79 -3.79 -18.42
C ARG A 57 16.52 -2.29 -18.43
N VAL A 58 16.12 -1.70 -17.31
CA VAL A 58 15.86 -0.26 -17.17
C VAL A 58 16.87 0.35 -16.21
N ALA A 59 17.46 1.50 -16.54
CA ALA A 59 18.42 2.17 -15.67
C ALA A 59 17.76 2.74 -14.40
N ALA A 60 18.34 2.44 -13.24
CA ALA A 60 17.85 2.88 -11.93
C ALA A 60 17.95 4.39 -11.70
N ALA A 61 18.78 5.09 -12.48
CA ALA A 61 18.99 6.54 -12.35
C ALA A 61 17.73 7.38 -12.67
N CYS A 62 16.71 6.79 -13.30
CA CYS A 62 15.43 7.42 -13.52
C CYS A 62 14.46 7.13 -12.35
N PRO A 63 13.94 8.15 -11.65
CA PRO A 63 12.95 7.97 -10.60
C PRO A 63 11.65 7.28 -11.07
N SER A 64 11.22 7.50 -12.31
CA SER A 64 10.01 6.89 -12.89
C SER A 64 10.23 5.53 -13.55
N ALA A 65 11.45 4.98 -13.51
CA ALA A 65 11.75 3.65 -14.04
C ALA A 65 10.83 2.55 -13.47
N PRO A 66 10.43 2.56 -12.19
CA PRO A 66 9.55 1.53 -11.67
C PRO A 66 8.12 1.58 -12.25
N ILE A 67 7.64 2.75 -12.69
CA ILE A 67 6.35 2.88 -13.41
C ILE A 67 6.43 2.14 -14.75
N LEU A 68 7.51 2.35 -15.52
CA LEU A 68 7.73 1.66 -16.79
C LEU A 68 7.90 0.15 -16.58
N LEU A 69 8.63 -0.26 -15.54
CA LEU A 69 8.80 -1.66 -15.17
C LEU A 69 7.43 -2.32 -14.91
N GLY A 70 6.56 -1.65 -14.15
CA GLY A 70 5.19 -2.08 -13.92
C GLY A 70 4.41 -2.26 -15.22
N GLU A 71 4.51 -1.30 -16.13
CA GLU A 71 3.81 -1.34 -17.41
C GLU A 71 4.31 -2.45 -18.34
N LEU A 72 5.62 -2.68 -18.38
CA LEU A 72 6.21 -3.80 -19.11
C LEU A 72 5.68 -5.14 -18.57
N ARG A 73 5.65 -5.31 -17.24
CA ARG A 73 5.14 -6.52 -16.60
C ARG A 73 3.65 -6.75 -16.88
N ARG A 74 2.82 -5.71 -16.82
CA ARG A 74 1.39 -5.78 -17.19
C ARG A 74 1.17 -6.27 -18.63
N ARG A 75 2.13 -6.00 -19.52
CA ARG A 75 2.12 -6.45 -20.92
C ARG A 75 2.82 -7.79 -21.15
N GLY A 76 3.21 -8.49 -20.09
CA GLY A 76 3.88 -9.80 -20.16
C GLY A 76 5.35 -9.73 -20.58
N VAL A 77 5.99 -8.55 -20.49
CA VAL A 77 7.41 -8.38 -20.77
C VAL A 77 8.20 -8.55 -19.48
N GLU A 78 9.13 -9.51 -19.48
CA GLU A 78 10.08 -9.68 -18.38
C GLU A 78 11.04 -8.49 -18.36
N ALA A 79 11.12 -7.81 -17.21
CA ALA A 79 11.94 -6.63 -17.07
C ALA A 79 12.52 -6.50 -15.65
N SER A 80 13.69 -5.85 -15.56
CA SER A 80 14.38 -5.56 -14.30
C SER A 80 15.01 -4.17 -14.31
N VAL A 81 15.15 -3.57 -13.13
CA VAL A 81 15.90 -2.33 -12.94
C VAL A 81 17.36 -2.69 -12.63
N VAL A 82 18.30 -1.99 -13.24
CA VAL A 82 19.75 -2.17 -13.04
C VAL A 82 20.43 -0.82 -12.78
N ASP A 83 21.46 -0.82 -11.94
CA ASP A 83 22.18 0.42 -11.55
C ASP A 83 22.79 1.15 -12.74
N ALA A 84 23.33 0.39 -13.70
CA ALA A 84 23.88 0.90 -14.93
C ALA A 84 23.60 -0.05 -16.08
N LEU A 85 23.48 0.51 -17.28
CA LEU A 85 23.42 -0.24 -18.52
C LEU A 85 24.80 -0.27 -19.16
N ASP A 86 25.22 -1.45 -19.61
CA ASP A 86 26.44 -1.60 -20.41
C ASP A 86 26.12 -1.20 -21.86
N VAL A 87 26.41 0.04 -22.21
CA VAL A 87 26.16 0.57 -23.56
C VAL A 87 27.44 0.52 -24.41
N ASP A 88 27.32 0.34 -25.73
CA ASP A 88 28.49 0.46 -26.62
C ASP A 88 28.99 1.91 -26.72
N GLU A 89 30.24 2.10 -27.15
CA GLU A 89 30.89 3.43 -27.19
C GLU A 89 30.13 4.43 -28.08
N ARG A 90 29.54 3.96 -29.18
CA ARG A 90 28.76 4.79 -30.10
C ARG A 90 27.44 5.24 -29.48
N THR A 91 26.81 4.38 -28.70
CA THR A 91 25.61 4.69 -27.91
C THR A 91 25.94 5.69 -26.82
N ALA A 92 27.05 5.50 -26.11
CA ALA A 92 27.51 6.47 -25.11
C ALA A 92 27.72 7.85 -25.73
N GLU A 93 28.37 7.94 -26.90
CA GLU A 93 28.50 9.20 -27.63
C GLU A 93 27.16 9.82 -28.07
N LEU A 94 26.17 8.99 -28.42
CA LEU A 94 24.83 9.46 -28.75
C LEU A 94 24.13 10.03 -27.52
N LEU A 95 24.14 9.29 -26.41
CA LEU A 95 23.65 9.72 -25.08
C LEU A 95 24.26 11.07 -24.67
N GLU A 96 25.58 11.23 -24.81
CA GLU A 96 26.29 12.48 -24.50
C GLU A 96 25.90 13.66 -25.40
N ARG A 97 25.42 13.39 -26.63
CA ARG A 97 25.00 14.42 -27.60
C ARG A 97 23.53 14.84 -27.43
N PHE A 98 22.70 14.02 -26.78
CA PHE A 98 21.38 14.44 -26.36
C PHE A 98 21.57 15.40 -25.18
N THR A 99 21.45 16.70 -25.43
CA THR A 99 21.65 17.78 -24.44
C THR A 99 20.58 17.84 -23.36
N ALA A 100 19.56 16.98 -23.43
CA ALA A 100 18.58 16.75 -22.38
C ALA A 100 18.90 15.40 -21.75
N ASP A 101 19.15 15.36 -20.45
CA ASP A 101 19.31 14.11 -19.71
C ASP A 101 18.12 13.19 -20.04
N PRO A 102 18.36 12.00 -20.60
CA PRO A 102 17.28 11.11 -21.00
C PRO A 102 16.46 10.74 -19.76
N ARG A 103 15.13 10.98 -19.81
CA ARG A 103 14.29 10.72 -18.64
C ARG A 103 14.30 9.25 -18.25
N VAL A 104 14.36 8.33 -19.22
CA VAL A 104 14.54 6.88 -19.00
C VAL A 104 15.51 6.34 -20.05
N VAL A 105 16.42 5.45 -19.62
CA VAL A 105 17.26 4.62 -20.49
C VAL A 105 16.93 3.16 -20.21
N PHE A 106 16.73 2.36 -21.26
CA PHE A 106 16.52 0.92 -21.14
C PHE A 106 17.20 0.18 -22.29
N GLU A 107 17.40 -1.12 -22.09
CA GLU A 107 17.99 -2.06 -23.02
C GLU A 107 17.03 -3.21 -23.32
N CYS A 108 16.93 -3.58 -24.59
CA CYS A 108 16.14 -4.71 -25.07
C CYS A 108 16.81 -5.35 -26.29
N SER A 109 16.73 -6.68 -26.39
CA SER A 109 17.32 -7.49 -27.47
C SER A 109 16.56 -7.38 -28.79
N GLU A 110 15.23 -7.33 -28.73
CA GLU A 110 14.34 -7.18 -29.90
C GLU A 110 13.25 -6.15 -29.61
N THR A 111 12.94 -5.29 -30.60
CA THR A 111 11.85 -4.32 -30.47
C THR A 111 10.50 -5.02 -30.56
N GLN A 112 10.00 -5.50 -29.43
CA GLN A 112 8.66 -6.08 -29.33
C GLN A 112 7.60 -4.97 -29.32
N PRO A 113 6.44 -5.14 -29.99
CA PRO A 113 5.35 -4.17 -29.95
C PRO A 113 4.92 -3.79 -28.53
N ALA A 114 4.91 -4.77 -27.61
CA ALA A 114 4.58 -4.57 -26.20
C ALA A 114 5.53 -3.57 -25.49
N VAL A 115 6.82 -3.59 -25.82
CA VAL A 115 7.81 -2.65 -25.27
C VAL A 115 7.56 -1.24 -25.80
N LEU A 116 7.31 -1.10 -27.10
CA LEU A 116 6.99 0.20 -27.71
C LEU A 116 5.70 0.79 -27.12
N ASP A 117 4.67 -0.02 -26.90
CA ASP A 117 3.42 0.44 -26.34
C ASP A 117 3.55 0.82 -24.86
N ALA A 118 4.35 0.08 -24.08
CA ALA A 118 4.68 0.47 -22.71
C ALA A 118 5.37 1.84 -22.64
N LEU A 119 6.33 2.07 -23.54
CA LEU A 119 7.04 3.34 -23.62
C LEU A 119 6.14 4.49 -24.06
N ARG A 120 5.22 4.24 -24.99
CA ARG A 120 4.22 5.23 -25.40
C ARG A 120 3.28 5.58 -24.26
N ALA A 121 2.81 4.59 -23.49
CA ALA A 121 1.97 4.83 -22.32
C ALA A 121 2.72 5.64 -21.26
N TRP A 122 3.96 5.25 -20.96
CA TRP A 122 4.83 5.97 -20.03
C TRP A 122 5.13 7.40 -20.49
N ALA A 123 5.46 7.60 -21.77
CA ALA A 123 5.71 8.93 -22.34
C ALA A 123 4.46 9.81 -22.33
N ALA A 124 3.28 9.25 -22.61
CA ALA A 124 2.01 9.97 -22.55
C ALA A 124 1.65 10.42 -21.11
N ALA A 125 2.21 9.75 -20.10
CA ALA A 125 2.08 10.15 -18.70
C ALA A 125 3.07 11.27 -18.31
N ALA A 126 3.98 11.70 -19.18
CA ALA A 126 4.87 12.82 -18.86
C ALA A 126 4.07 14.12 -18.69
N GLY A 127 4.41 14.91 -17.67
CA GLY A 127 3.74 16.16 -17.38
C GLY A 127 3.98 16.68 -15.98
N ASP A 128 3.83 18.00 -15.81
CA ASP A 128 3.94 18.66 -14.52
C ASP A 128 2.74 18.33 -13.63
N ARG A 129 2.99 18.17 -12.33
CA ARG A 129 2.00 17.75 -11.35
C ARG A 129 2.06 18.56 -10.06
N HIS A 130 0.88 18.76 -9.50
CA HIS A 130 0.68 19.21 -8.14
C HIS A 130 0.18 18.03 -7.30
N VAL A 131 0.94 17.66 -6.27
CA VAL A 131 0.58 16.56 -5.36
C VAL A 131 -0.02 17.15 -4.10
N LEU A 132 -1.29 16.85 -3.86
CA LEU A 132 -2.00 17.13 -2.61
C LEU A 132 -1.80 15.95 -1.67
N LEU A 133 -0.91 16.11 -0.70
CA LEU A 133 -0.50 15.05 0.21
C LEU A 133 -1.36 15.09 1.49
N ALA A 134 -2.11 14.02 1.73
CA ALA A 134 -3.03 13.93 2.87
C ALA A 134 -2.26 13.71 4.19
N GLY A 135 -2.54 14.49 5.23
CA GLY A 135 -1.92 14.36 6.55
C GLY A 135 -2.94 14.29 7.70
N PRO A 136 -2.97 13.24 8.54
CA PRO A 136 -2.05 12.08 8.59
C PRO A 136 -2.31 11.01 7.51
N ARG A 137 -1.28 10.17 7.28
CA ARG A 137 -1.20 9.02 6.37
C ARG A 137 -0.19 8.00 6.90
N SER A 138 -0.08 6.82 6.27
CA SER A 138 0.90 5.77 6.61
C SER A 138 0.73 5.23 8.03
N PHE A 139 1.77 4.65 8.63
CA PHE A 139 1.74 3.95 9.91
C PHE A 139 0.97 4.68 11.02
N CYS A 140 0.15 3.92 11.75
CA CYS A 140 -0.43 4.35 13.03
C CYS A 140 0.32 3.71 14.20
N ALA A 141 0.11 4.22 15.41
CA ALA A 141 0.80 3.73 16.61
C ALA A 141 0.64 2.22 16.87
N GLY A 142 -0.48 1.62 16.46
CA GLY A 142 -0.71 0.17 16.58
C GLY A 142 0.17 -0.65 15.65
N VAL A 143 0.32 -0.18 14.41
CA VAL A 143 1.17 -0.81 13.38
C VAL A 143 2.64 -0.67 13.73
N GLU A 144 3.10 0.53 14.10
CA GLU A 144 4.50 0.75 14.52
C GLU A 144 4.88 -0.18 15.68
N ARG A 145 4.02 -0.25 16.70
CA ARG A 145 4.21 -1.16 17.83
C ARG A 145 4.30 -2.63 17.39
N ALA A 146 3.43 -3.06 16.48
CA ALA A 146 3.39 -4.46 16.05
C ALA A 146 4.64 -4.85 15.26
N ILE A 147 5.11 -3.98 14.37
CA ILE A 147 6.36 -4.15 13.63
C ILE A 147 7.53 -4.19 14.62
N GLU A 148 7.65 -3.21 15.52
CA GLU A 148 8.75 -3.15 16.50
C GLU A 148 8.81 -4.41 17.38
N ILE A 149 7.65 -4.99 17.75
CA ILE A 149 7.59 -6.26 18.48
C ILE A 149 8.28 -7.38 17.69
N VAL A 150 7.96 -7.56 16.40
CA VAL A 150 8.58 -8.61 15.59
C VAL A 150 10.09 -8.38 15.47
N GLU A 151 10.50 -7.14 15.21
CA GLU A 151 11.91 -6.78 15.08
C GLU A 151 12.72 -7.07 16.34
N ARG A 152 12.18 -6.73 17.51
CA ARG A 152 12.83 -6.97 18.80
C ARG A 152 12.88 -8.45 19.15
N VAL A 153 11.81 -9.20 18.89
CA VAL A 153 11.79 -10.64 19.13
C VAL A 153 12.80 -11.34 18.22
N LEU A 154 12.91 -10.95 16.95
CA LEU A 154 13.98 -11.42 16.05
C LEU A 154 15.37 -11.08 16.59
N GLY A 155 15.58 -9.86 17.09
CA GLY A 155 16.85 -9.45 17.70
C GLY A 155 17.22 -10.21 18.98
N GLN A 156 16.23 -10.61 19.78
CA GLN A 156 16.43 -11.31 21.05
C GLN A 156 16.55 -12.84 20.88
N CYS A 157 15.72 -13.43 20.01
CA CYS A 157 15.61 -14.89 19.85
C CYS A 157 16.39 -15.43 18.65
N GLY A 158 16.75 -14.58 17.69
CA GLY A 158 17.22 -15.01 16.37
C GLY A 158 16.10 -15.57 15.50
N ALA A 159 16.42 -15.87 14.24
CA ALA A 159 15.50 -16.52 13.31
C ALA A 159 15.44 -18.05 13.53
N PRO A 160 14.28 -18.71 13.28
CA PRO A 160 13.01 -18.12 12.87
C PRO A 160 12.15 -17.64 14.03
N VAL A 161 11.34 -16.60 13.78
CA VAL A 161 10.25 -16.17 14.66
C VAL A 161 8.93 -16.33 13.93
N TYR A 162 7.97 -17.04 14.54
CA TYR A 162 6.69 -17.32 13.89
C TYR A 162 5.71 -16.18 14.19
N VAL A 163 4.92 -15.78 13.20
CA VAL A 163 3.84 -14.82 13.36
C VAL A 163 2.56 -15.46 12.83
N ARG A 164 1.51 -15.51 13.65
CA ARG A 164 0.21 -16.04 13.22
C ARG A 164 -0.52 -14.97 12.41
N LYS A 165 -0.84 -15.31 11.16
CA LYS A 165 -1.28 -14.39 10.10
C LYS A 165 -0.26 -13.27 9.86
N GLN A 166 -0.52 -12.41 8.88
CA GLN A 166 0.35 -11.25 8.65
C GLN A 166 0.33 -10.32 9.88
N ILE A 167 1.50 -9.80 10.27
CA ILE A 167 1.61 -8.89 11.44
C ILE A 167 0.71 -7.66 11.27
N VAL A 168 0.66 -7.17 10.03
CA VAL A 168 -0.22 -6.11 9.49
C VAL A 168 -0.51 -6.44 8.03
N HIS A 169 -1.61 -5.93 7.47
CA HIS A 169 -1.94 -6.12 6.05
C HIS A 169 -1.14 -5.16 5.16
N ASN A 170 0.14 -5.46 4.94
CA ASN A 170 0.96 -4.81 3.93
C ASN A 170 2.05 -5.75 3.39
N VAL A 171 2.06 -6.01 2.09
CA VAL A 171 2.97 -6.98 1.46
C VAL A 171 4.45 -6.61 1.63
N HIS A 172 4.79 -5.32 1.61
CA HIS A 172 6.17 -4.87 1.77
C HIS A 172 6.66 -5.08 3.21
N VAL A 173 5.85 -4.74 4.21
CA VAL A 173 6.19 -4.99 5.62
C VAL A 173 6.37 -6.49 5.88
N VAL A 174 5.47 -7.32 5.34
CA VAL A 174 5.55 -8.78 5.48
C VAL A 174 6.86 -9.29 4.88
N ARG A 175 7.14 -8.94 3.62
CA ARG A 175 8.37 -9.35 2.92
C ARG A 175 9.64 -8.89 3.64
N GLU A 176 9.69 -7.63 4.10
CA GLU A 176 10.86 -7.11 4.84
C GLU A 176 11.12 -7.90 6.14
N LEU A 177 10.07 -8.35 6.83
CA LEU A 177 10.19 -9.16 8.03
C LEU A 177 10.57 -10.62 7.71
N GLU A 178 10.06 -11.19 6.62
CA GLU A 178 10.46 -12.51 6.13
C GLU A 178 11.94 -12.55 5.76
N GLU A 179 12.43 -11.53 5.06
CA GLU A 179 13.85 -11.38 4.71
C GLU A 179 14.76 -11.32 5.96
N ARG A 180 14.20 -10.92 7.12
CA ARG A 180 14.87 -10.89 8.43
C ARG A 180 14.68 -12.16 9.26
N GLY A 181 13.91 -13.12 8.76
CA GLY A 181 13.70 -14.42 9.39
C GLY A 181 12.39 -14.58 10.17
N ALA A 182 11.41 -13.69 9.97
CA ALA A 182 10.03 -13.98 10.37
C ALA A 182 9.42 -15.06 9.46
N VAL A 183 8.55 -15.90 10.02
CA VAL A 183 7.80 -16.91 9.29
C VAL A 183 6.32 -16.70 9.58
N PHE A 184 5.57 -16.23 8.59
CA PHE A 184 4.13 -16.04 8.71
C PHE A 184 3.40 -17.37 8.46
N VAL A 185 2.55 -17.78 9.40
CA VAL A 185 1.76 -19.02 9.32
C VAL A 185 0.28 -18.69 9.36
N ASP A 186 -0.55 -19.55 8.79
CA ASP A 186 -1.99 -19.38 8.86
C ASP A 186 -2.53 -19.85 10.21
N GLU A 187 -2.11 -21.03 10.65
CA GLU A 187 -2.58 -21.67 11.87
C GLU A 187 -1.43 -22.08 12.79
N LEU A 188 -1.78 -22.34 14.06
CA LEU A 188 -0.77 -22.62 15.08
C LEU A 188 -0.16 -24.02 14.93
N ASP A 189 -0.83 -24.98 14.29
CA ASP A 189 -0.30 -26.32 14.09
C ASP A 189 0.95 -26.37 13.20
N GLU A 190 1.15 -25.35 12.35
CA GLU A 190 2.34 -25.11 11.54
C GLU A 190 3.56 -24.66 12.36
N VAL A 191 3.35 -24.18 13.60
CA VAL A 191 4.43 -23.66 14.46
C VAL A 191 5.08 -24.79 15.25
N PRO A 192 6.42 -24.98 15.24
CA PRO A 192 7.07 -26.02 16.04
C PRO A 192 6.78 -25.89 17.55
N PRO A 193 6.74 -27.00 18.31
CA PRO A 193 6.58 -26.96 19.76
C PRO A 193 7.63 -26.07 20.45
N SER A 194 7.22 -25.34 21.49
CA SER A 194 8.08 -24.42 22.26
C SER A 194 8.73 -23.26 21.47
N ALA A 195 8.37 -23.08 20.19
CA ALA A 195 8.78 -21.94 19.39
C ALA A 195 8.12 -20.64 19.90
N THR A 196 8.69 -19.50 19.52
CA THR A 196 8.08 -18.19 19.79
C THR A 196 7.09 -17.88 18.70
N VAL A 197 5.87 -17.54 19.10
CA VAL A 197 4.80 -17.11 18.20
C VAL A 197 4.32 -15.71 18.56
N ILE A 198 4.16 -14.86 17.56
CA ILE A 198 3.62 -13.52 17.70
C ILE A 198 2.19 -13.49 17.15
N PHE A 199 1.23 -13.00 17.92
CA PHE A 199 -0.11 -12.71 17.41
C PHE A 199 -0.15 -11.35 16.73
N SER A 200 -0.83 -11.24 15.59
CA SER A 200 -0.87 -10.02 14.77
C SER A 200 -1.54 -8.83 15.47
N ALA A 201 -1.41 -7.64 14.86
CA ALA A 201 -2.03 -6.41 15.36
C ALA A 201 -3.57 -6.48 15.41
N HIS A 202 -4.17 -7.31 14.55
CA HIS A 202 -5.63 -7.49 14.41
C HIS A 202 -6.27 -8.26 15.55
N GLY A 203 -5.47 -8.89 16.41
CA GLY A 203 -5.97 -9.69 17.52
C GLY A 203 -6.33 -11.12 17.11
N VAL A 204 -6.53 -11.95 18.14
CA VAL A 204 -6.93 -13.35 18.00
C VAL A 204 -8.04 -13.66 19.00
N SER A 205 -8.80 -14.73 18.73
CA SER A 205 -9.82 -15.22 19.64
C SER A 205 -9.20 -15.89 20.89
N PRO A 206 -9.96 -16.04 21.99
CA PRO A 206 -9.54 -16.86 23.13
C PRO A 206 -9.15 -18.29 22.76
N ALA A 207 -9.84 -18.91 21.81
CA ALA A 207 -9.55 -20.28 21.37
C ALA A 207 -8.12 -20.42 20.81
N VAL A 208 -7.66 -19.44 20.04
CA VAL A 208 -6.28 -19.39 19.52
C VAL A 208 -5.26 -19.25 20.67
N ARG A 209 -5.58 -18.45 21.70
CA ARG A 209 -4.72 -18.32 22.89
C ARG A 209 -4.64 -19.62 23.68
N GLU A 210 -5.76 -20.31 23.86
CA GLU A 210 -5.84 -21.61 24.53
C GLU A 210 -5.07 -22.69 23.76
N GLU A 211 -5.16 -22.68 22.43
CA GLU A 211 -4.38 -23.57 21.58
C GLU A 211 -2.87 -23.32 21.73
N ALA A 212 -2.42 -22.06 21.70
CA ALA A 212 -1.02 -21.74 21.90
C ALA A 212 -0.50 -22.23 23.25
N ALA A 213 -1.29 -22.07 24.31
CA ALA A 213 -0.97 -22.59 25.64
C ALA A 213 -0.92 -24.12 25.68
N ARG A 214 -1.87 -24.80 25.04
CA ARG A 214 -1.90 -26.27 24.93
C ARG A 214 -0.69 -26.82 24.17
N ARG A 215 -0.17 -26.07 23.19
CA ARG A 215 1.02 -26.42 22.39
C ARG A 215 2.34 -25.95 23.02
N ASP A 216 2.30 -25.41 24.24
CA ASP A 216 3.46 -24.89 24.98
C ASP A 216 4.27 -23.85 24.17
N LEU A 217 3.58 -22.99 23.41
CA LEU A 217 4.23 -21.94 22.62
C LEU A 217 4.59 -20.72 23.48
N ARG A 218 5.73 -20.09 23.17
CA ARG A 218 6.14 -18.82 23.77
C ARG A 218 5.43 -17.66 23.06
N VAL A 219 4.31 -17.21 23.62
CA VAL A 219 3.45 -16.20 22.99
C VAL A 219 3.95 -14.78 23.27
N VAL A 220 3.97 -13.96 22.22
CA VAL A 220 4.08 -12.50 22.29
C VAL A 220 2.85 -11.89 21.60
N ASP A 221 2.04 -11.13 22.35
CA ASP A 221 0.80 -10.57 21.82
C ASP A 221 1.02 -9.14 21.26
N ALA A 222 1.02 -9.00 19.94
CA ALA A 222 1.14 -7.71 19.26
C ALA A 222 -0.21 -7.04 18.97
N THR A 223 -1.34 -7.60 19.46
CA THR A 223 -2.68 -7.00 19.30
C THR A 223 -2.64 -5.52 19.64
N CYS A 224 -3.23 -4.69 18.76
CA CYS A 224 -3.34 -3.25 18.98
C CYS A 224 -4.16 -3.00 20.26
N PRO A 225 -3.72 -2.11 21.17
CA PRO A 225 -4.48 -1.79 22.38
C PRO A 225 -5.92 -1.31 22.12
N LEU A 226 -6.19 -0.71 20.95
CA LEU A 226 -7.54 -0.28 20.57
C LEU A 226 -8.42 -1.46 20.14
N VAL A 227 -7.85 -2.53 19.57
CA VAL A 227 -8.56 -3.80 19.34
C VAL A 227 -8.84 -4.51 20.66
N THR A 228 -7.85 -4.56 21.56
CA THR A 228 -8.03 -5.13 22.92
C THR A 228 -9.13 -4.40 23.71
N LYS A 229 -9.33 -3.10 23.48
CA LYS A 229 -10.44 -2.33 24.04
C LYS A 229 -11.79 -2.88 23.56
N VAL A 230 -11.96 -3.13 22.27
CA VAL A 230 -13.19 -3.75 21.70
C VAL A 230 -13.43 -5.14 22.30
N HIS A 231 -12.38 -5.98 22.37
CA HIS A 231 -12.47 -7.32 22.99
C HIS A 231 -12.91 -7.25 24.46
N SER A 232 -12.43 -6.25 25.21
CA SER A 232 -12.80 -6.02 26.61
C SER A 232 -14.23 -5.52 26.76
N GLU A 233 -14.70 -4.67 25.84
CA GLU A 233 -16.09 -4.20 25.84
C GLU A 233 -17.08 -5.32 25.48
N ALA A 234 -16.72 -6.23 24.57
CA ALA A 234 -17.51 -7.42 24.26
C ALA A 234 -17.79 -8.25 25.53
N LYS A 235 -16.73 -8.57 26.29
CA LYS A 235 -16.86 -9.29 27.57
C LYS A 235 -17.72 -8.55 28.58
N ARG A 236 -17.56 -7.23 28.69
CA ARG A 236 -18.33 -6.39 29.61
C ARG A 236 -19.82 -6.40 29.27
N PHE A 237 -20.17 -6.27 27.99
CA PHE A 237 -21.56 -6.30 27.54
C PHE A 237 -22.18 -7.69 27.75
N ALA A 238 -21.43 -8.75 27.49
CA ALA A 238 -21.88 -10.11 27.79
C ALA A 238 -22.15 -10.34 29.28
N GLN A 239 -21.28 -9.83 30.16
CA GLN A 239 -21.47 -9.89 31.62
C GLN A 239 -22.70 -9.12 32.11
N ARG A 240 -23.14 -8.09 31.36
CA ARG A 240 -24.38 -7.36 31.63
C ARG A 240 -25.64 -8.12 31.14
N GLY A 241 -25.45 -9.16 30.34
CA GLY A 241 -26.53 -9.96 29.76
C GLY A 241 -27.05 -9.44 28.42
N ASP A 242 -26.29 -8.57 27.75
CA ASP A 242 -26.67 -8.00 26.46
C ASP A 242 -26.42 -9.00 25.32
N THR A 243 -27.32 -9.02 24.33
CA THR A 243 -26.99 -9.52 23.00
C THR A 243 -26.09 -8.50 22.30
N ILE A 244 -24.99 -8.94 21.72
CA ILE A 244 -23.99 -8.05 21.12
C ILE A 244 -24.02 -8.21 19.59
N VAL A 245 -24.16 -7.08 18.90
CA VAL A 245 -24.05 -6.98 17.45
C VAL A 245 -22.72 -6.32 17.10
N LEU A 246 -21.82 -7.05 16.44
CA LEU A 246 -20.60 -6.51 15.87
C LEU A 246 -20.89 -5.96 14.48
N ILE A 247 -20.56 -4.69 14.26
CA ILE A 247 -20.50 -4.09 12.93
C ILE A 247 -19.08 -4.33 12.39
N GLY A 248 -18.94 -5.05 11.29
CA GLY A 248 -17.64 -5.47 10.78
C GLY A 248 -17.76 -6.15 9.43
N HIS A 249 -16.64 -6.60 8.87
CA HIS A 249 -16.65 -7.43 7.67
C HIS A 249 -16.46 -8.91 8.03
N ALA A 250 -17.22 -9.80 7.38
CA ALA A 250 -17.05 -11.24 7.56
C ALA A 250 -15.68 -11.72 7.04
N GLY A 251 -15.05 -12.66 7.75
CA GLY A 251 -13.75 -13.21 7.38
C GLY A 251 -12.56 -12.27 7.62
N HIS A 252 -12.78 -11.03 8.09
CA HIS A 252 -11.69 -10.17 8.51
C HIS A 252 -11.13 -10.62 9.87
N GLU A 253 -9.81 -10.74 9.99
CA GLU A 253 -9.12 -11.30 11.17
C GLU A 253 -9.51 -10.61 12.49
N GLU A 254 -9.68 -9.28 12.47
CA GLU A 254 -10.14 -8.50 13.63
C GLU A 254 -11.58 -8.85 14.03
N SER A 255 -12.46 -9.06 13.04
CA SER A 255 -13.85 -9.45 13.28
C SER A 255 -13.91 -10.85 13.88
N GLU A 256 -13.17 -11.81 13.31
CA GLU A 256 -13.08 -13.19 13.83
C GLU A 256 -12.51 -13.22 15.25
N GLY A 257 -11.46 -12.42 15.51
CA GLY A 257 -10.88 -12.25 16.83
C GLY A 257 -11.91 -11.74 17.85
N THR A 258 -12.67 -10.71 17.48
CA THR A 258 -13.68 -10.08 18.34
C THR A 258 -14.90 -10.99 18.56
N LEU A 259 -15.45 -11.59 17.50
CA LEU A 259 -16.57 -12.54 17.59
C LEU A 259 -16.23 -13.73 18.48
N GLY A 260 -14.96 -14.17 18.47
CA GLY A 260 -14.50 -15.25 19.32
C GLY A 260 -14.45 -14.94 20.82
N GLU A 261 -14.49 -13.66 21.23
CA GLU A 261 -14.40 -13.28 22.64
C GLU A 261 -15.66 -13.64 23.45
N VAL A 262 -16.83 -13.67 22.80
CA VAL A 262 -18.11 -14.01 23.42
C VAL A 262 -18.94 -14.88 22.46
N PRO A 263 -19.35 -16.10 22.87
CA PRO A 263 -20.24 -16.93 22.06
C PRO A 263 -21.60 -16.25 21.79
N GLY A 264 -22.10 -16.38 20.57
CA GLY A 264 -23.44 -15.88 20.20
C GLY A 264 -23.50 -14.41 19.81
N MET A 265 -22.36 -13.73 19.66
CA MET A 265 -22.30 -12.43 18.98
C MET A 265 -22.79 -12.54 17.54
N LEU A 266 -23.49 -11.50 17.06
CA LEU A 266 -24.02 -11.43 15.71
C LEU A 266 -23.20 -10.42 14.89
N LEU A 267 -22.89 -10.76 13.65
CA LEU A 267 -22.19 -9.86 12.73
C LEU A 267 -23.19 -9.20 11.78
N VAL A 268 -23.02 -7.89 11.56
CA VAL A 268 -23.69 -7.14 10.49
C VAL A 268 -22.68 -6.31 9.72
N GLU A 269 -22.82 -6.22 8.40
CA GLU A 269 -21.93 -5.45 7.53
C GLU A 269 -22.63 -4.20 6.98
N LYS A 270 -23.95 -4.27 6.78
CA LYS A 270 -24.76 -3.21 6.15
C LYS A 270 -26.11 -3.01 6.81
N PRO A 271 -26.80 -1.87 6.58
CA PRO A 271 -28.10 -1.59 7.18
C PRO A 271 -29.20 -2.63 6.89
N ASP A 272 -29.09 -3.34 5.76
CA ASP A 272 -30.06 -4.38 5.40
C ASP A 272 -29.97 -5.60 6.32
N ASP A 273 -28.77 -5.97 6.78
CA ASP A 273 -28.57 -7.13 7.67
C ASP A 273 -29.29 -6.93 9.02
N VAL A 274 -29.41 -5.67 9.45
CA VAL A 274 -30.12 -5.28 10.67
C VAL A 274 -31.61 -5.63 10.60
N ARG A 275 -32.21 -5.63 9.41
CA ARG A 275 -33.65 -5.91 9.24
C ARG A 275 -34.00 -7.36 9.58
N GLU A 276 -33.03 -8.26 9.44
CA GLU A 276 -33.20 -9.70 9.69
C GLU A 276 -33.01 -10.06 11.16
N LEU A 277 -32.54 -9.11 11.98
CA LEU A 277 -32.33 -9.33 13.41
C LEU A 277 -33.66 -9.37 14.17
N ASP A 278 -33.93 -10.49 14.81
CA ASP A 278 -35.02 -10.69 15.77
C ASP A 278 -34.45 -11.03 17.14
N LEU A 279 -34.21 -9.98 17.94
CA LEU A 279 -33.51 -10.06 19.23
C LEU A 279 -34.43 -9.54 20.34
N ASP A 280 -34.43 -10.27 21.46
CA ASP A 280 -35.12 -9.89 22.69
C ASP A 280 -34.13 -9.36 23.74
N GLY A 281 -34.59 -8.41 24.56
CA GLY A 281 -33.81 -7.88 25.68
C GLY A 281 -32.81 -6.79 25.32
N PRO A 282 -31.83 -6.51 26.20
CA PRO A 282 -30.82 -5.48 25.98
C PRO A 282 -29.89 -5.82 24.81
N VAL A 283 -29.72 -4.89 23.88
CA VAL A 283 -28.81 -5.02 22.74
C VAL A 283 -27.69 -4.00 22.85
N SER A 284 -26.45 -4.46 22.72
CA SER A 284 -25.28 -3.61 22.54
C SER A 284 -24.67 -3.79 21.17
N PHE A 285 -23.98 -2.77 20.67
CA PHE A 285 -23.14 -2.91 19.48
C PHE A 285 -21.68 -2.58 19.75
N LEU A 286 -20.82 -3.17 18.93
CA LEU A 286 -19.39 -2.88 18.81
C LEU A 286 -19.05 -2.74 17.34
N MET A 287 -17.88 -2.18 17.03
CA MET A 287 -17.45 -2.03 15.64
C MET A 287 -16.00 -2.49 15.43
N GLN A 288 -15.72 -3.00 14.23
CA GLN A 288 -14.37 -3.14 13.73
C GLN A 288 -13.70 -1.75 13.62
N THR A 289 -12.42 -1.66 13.96
CA THR A 289 -11.70 -0.38 14.13
C THR A 289 -11.36 0.34 12.81
N THR A 290 -11.51 -0.36 11.68
CA THR A 290 -11.05 0.05 10.34
C THR A 290 -12.19 0.35 9.36
N LEU A 291 -13.44 0.45 9.83
CA LEU A 291 -14.60 0.73 9.00
C LEU A 291 -14.61 2.16 8.41
N ALA A 292 -15.34 2.34 7.30
CA ALA A 292 -15.71 3.67 6.84
C ALA A 292 -16.68 4.32 7.83
N VAL A 293 -16.35 5.53 8.29
CA VAL A 293 -17.12 6.23 9.34
C VAL A 293 -18.58 6.43 8.91
N ASP A 294 -18.79 6.87 7.67
CA ASP A 294 -20.12 7.17 7.14
C ASP A 294 -20.97 5.90 6.95
N GLU A 295 -20.33 4.79 6.54
CA GLU A 295 -21.02 3.50 6.36
C GLU A 295 -21.44 2.92 7.70
N ALA A 296 -20.51 2.91 8.67
CA ALA A 296 -20.79 2.44 10.02
C ALA A 296 -21.90 3.26 10.69
N ALA A 297 -21.92 4.59 10.49
CA ALA A 297 -22.99 5.45 11.00
C ALA A 297 -24.36 5.03 10.46
N GLY A 298 -24.47 4.69 9.17
CA GLY A 298 -25.71 4.18 8.58
C GLY A 298 -26.19 2.85 9.20
N VAL A 299 -25.27 1.95 9.53
CA VAL A 299 -25.59 0.68 10.21
C VAL A 299 -26.05 0.94 11.65
N VAL A 300 -25.36 1.83 12.37
CA VAL A 300 -25.74 2.23 13.73
C VAL A 300 -27.14 2.88 13.75
N ASP A 301 -27.47 3.72 12.77
CA ASP A 301 -28.79 4.34 12.67
C ASP A 301 -29.90 3.31 12.40
N ALA A 302 -29.62 2.31 11.56
CA ALA A 302 -30.54 1.18 11.36
C ALA A 302 -30.73 0.38 12.67
N LEU A 303 -29.64 0.10 13.40
CA LEU A 303 -29.71 -0.59 14.70
C LEU A 303 -30.51 0.21 15.73
N ARG A 304 -30.29 1.53 15.84
CA ARG A 304 -31.04 2.40 16.75
C ARG A 304 -32.53 2.47 16.40
N THR A 305 -32.85 2.46 15.12
CA THR A 305 -34.23 2.43 14.65
C THR A 305 -34.92 1.11 15.03
N ARG A 306 -34.22 -0.01 14.86
CA ARG A 306 -34.74 -1.36 15.16
C ARG A 306 -34.78 -1.68 16.66
N PHE A 307 -33.79 -1.16 17.41
CA PHE A 307 -33.59 -1.39 18.84
C PHE A 307 -33.43 -0.04 19.56
N PRO A 308 -34.53 0.62 19.98
CA PRO A 308 -34.48 1.97 20.56
C PRO A 308 -33.69 2.09 21.88
N GLN A 309 -33.42 0.98 22.56
CA GLN A 309 -32.59 0.91 23.77
C GLN A 309 -31.15 0.45 23.50
N LEU A 310 -30.72 0.50 22.23
CA LEU A 310 -29.37 0.11 21.81
C LEU A 310 -28.29 0.84 22.62
N THR A 311 -27.37 0.08 23.19
CA THR A 311 -26.21 0.63 23.89
C THR A 311 -24.95 0.52 23.02
N GLY A 312 -24.18 1.60 22.93
CA GLY A 312 -22.90 1.61 22.22
C GLY A 312 -21.69 1.47 23.16
N PRO A 313 -20.48 1.40 22.59
CA PRO A 313 -19.24 1.49 23.35
C PRO A 313 -19.14 2.85 24.06
N HIS A 314 -18.30 2.94 25.10
CA HIS A 314 -18.14 4.22 25.83
C HIS A 314 -17.46 5.31 24.97
N SER A 315 -16.55 4.90 24.10
CA SER A 315 -15.92 5.73 23.08
C SER A 315 -16.02 4.99 21.76
N ASP A 316 -15.92 5.70 20.63
CA ASP A 316 -15.93 5.06 19.32
C ASP A 316 -14.93 3.91 19.22
N ASP A 317 -15.33 2.85 18.50
CA ASP A 317 -14.49 1.69 18.20
C ASP A 317 -13.68 1.91 16.92
N ILE A 318 -14.22 2.68 15.96
CA ILE A 318 -13.42 3.16 14.83
C ILE A 318 -12.30 4.01 15.39
N CYS A 319 -11.06 3.57 15.16
CA CYS A 319 -9.92 4.16 15.83
C CYS A 319 -9.58 5.55 15.26
N TYR A 320 -8.87 6.35 16.05
CA TYR A 320 -8.40 7.68 15.64
C TYR A 320 -7.70 7.66 14.28
N ALA A 321 -6.88 6.63 14.03
CA ALA A 321 -6.06 6.54 12.83
C ALA A 321 -6.93 6.38 11.57
N THR A 322 -7.98 5.57 11.66
CA THR A 322 -8.96 5.35 10.59
C THR A 322 -9.74 6.64 10.31
N THR A 323 -10.28 7.28 11.36
CA THR A 323 -11.05 8.53 11.23
C THR A 323 -10.18 9.63 10.63
N ASN A 324 -9.00 9.88 11.20
CA ASN A 324 -8.11 10.93 10.72
C ASN A 324 -7.68 10.71 9.26
N ARG A 325 -7.38 9.48 8.84
CA ARG A 325 -6.99 9.19 7.44
C ARG A 325 -8.15 9.41 6.47
N GLN A 326 -9.38 9.09 6.86
CA GLN A 326 -10.58 9.40 6.07
C GLN A 326 -10.77 10.92 5.96
N ASP A 327 -10.58 11.67 7.04
CA ASP A 327 -10.66 13.13 7.04
C ASP A 327 -9.55 13.78 6.21
N SER A 328 -8.31 13.30 6.31
CA SER A 328 -7.19 13.74 5.47
C SER A 328 -7.51 13.53 4.00
N LEU A 329 -8.08 12.37 3.66
CA LEU A 329 -8.44 12.06 2.30
C LEU A 329 -9.53 13.01 1.79
N ARG A 330 -10.58 13.28 2.58
CA ARG A 330 -11.62 14.27 2.21
C ARG A 330 -11.01 15.64 1.92
N ALA A 331 -10.00 16.04 2.69
CA ALA A 331 -9.33 17.32 2.51
C ALA A 331 -8.50 17.43 1.22
N VAL A 332 -8.09 16.31 0.60
CA VAL A 332 -7.35 16.33 -0.68
C VAL A 332 -8.21 15.92 -1.88
N ALA A 333 -9.18 15.02 -1.69
CA ALA A 333 -9.96 14.42 -2.76
C ALA A 333 -10.83 15.44 -3.51
N ALA A 334 -11.30 16.49 -2.82
CA ALA A 334 -12.14 17.53 -3.43
C ALA A 334 -11.42 18.35 -4.52
N ASP A 335 -10.09 18.46 -4.42
CA ASP A 335 -9.27 19.26 -5.34
C ASP A 335 -8.36 18.39 -6.23
N ALA A 336 -8.50 17.07 -6.15
CA ALA A 336 -7.71 16.11 -6.92
C ALA A 336 -8.49 15.60 -8.15
N GLU A 337 -7.78 15.46 -9.27
CA GLU A 337 -8.32 14.80 -10.49
C GLU A 337 -8.17 13.27 -10.41
N LEU A 338 -7.15 12.82 -9.67
CA LEU A 338 -6.83 11.42 -9.40
C LEU A 338 -6.38 11.28 -7.94
N VAL A 339 -6.89 10.27 -7.23
CA VAL A 339 -6.39 9.86 -5.92
C VAL A 339 -5.62 8.55 -6.03
N LEU A 340 -4.40 8.55 -5.50
CA LEU A 340 -3.60 7.35 -5.28
C LEU A 340 -3.57 7.03 -3.79
N VAL A 341 -3.96 5.80 -3.45
CA VAL A 341 -3.89 5.27 -2.09
C VAL A 341 -2.82 4.18 -2.06
N VAL A 342 -1.75 4.42 -1.30
CA VAL A 342 -0.72 3.40 -1.08
C VAL A 342 -1.18 2.42 0.00
N GLY A 343 -1.27 1.14 -0.32
CA GLY A 343 -1.69 0.08 0.59
C GLY A 343 -2.05 -1.21 -0.14
N SER A 344 -2.11 -2.33 0.60
CA SER A 344 -2.36 -3.66 0.02
C SER A 344 -3.85 -3.99 -0.09
N VAL A 345 -4.18 -4.86 -1.05
CA VAL A 345 -5.57 -5.29 -1.34
C VAL A 345 -6.29 -5.96 -0.17
N ASN A 346 -5.56 -6.54 0.79
CA ASN A 346 -6.12 -7.14 1.99
C ASN A 346 -6.26 -6.15 3.17
N SER A 347 -5.89 -4.88 3.00
CA SER A 347 -5.99 -3.86 4.04
C SER A 347 -7.36 -3.17 4.02
N SER A 348 -8.22 -3.50 4.99
CA SER A 348 -9.57 -2.90 5.11
C SER A 348 -9.52 -1.36 5.14
N ASN A 349 -8.65 -0.78 5.97
CA ASN A 349 -8.47 0.68 6.04
C ASN A 349 -8.07 1.29 4.68
N SER A 350 -7.17 0.65 3.93
CA SER A 350 -6.72 1.19 2.63
C SER A 350 -7.84 1.15 1.59
N LEU A 351 -8.64 0.07 1.58
CA LEU A 351 -9.82 -0.03 0.72
C LEU A 351 -10.87 1.04 1.04
N ARG A 352 -11.14 1.30 2.33
CA ARG A 352 -12.09 2.36 2.74
C ARG A 352 -11.67 3.74 2.24
N LEU A 353 -10.37 4.04 2.15
CA LEU A 353 -9.87 5.27 1.56
C LEU A 353 -10.17 5.34 0.05
N VAL A 354 -9.92 4.27 -0.71
CA VAL A 354 -10.24 4.24 -2.14
C VAL A 354 -11.73 4.44 -2.40
N GLU A 355 -12.56 3.75 -1.64
CA GLU A 355 -14.02 3.86 -1.74
C GLU A 355 -14.52 5.26 -1.37
N LEU A 356 -13.94 5.87 -0.34
CA LEU A 356 -14.26 7.25 0.07
C LEU A 356 -13.91 8.26 -1.03
N ALA A 357 -12.74 8.12 -1.68
CA ALA A 357 -12.35 8.98 -2.79
C ALA A 357 -13.32 8.84 -3.98
N ARG A 358 -13.70 7.60 -4.33
CA ARG A 358 -14.67 7.32 -5.40
C ARG A 358 -16.05 7.89 -5.10
N ARG A 359 -16.54 7.74 -3.87
CA ARG A 359 -17.81 8.35 -3.43
C ARG A 359 -17.78 9.88 -3.48
N SER A 360 -16.59 10.47 -3.30
CA SER A 360 -16.37 11.91 -3.42
C SER A 360 -16.27 12.37 -4.88
N GLY A 361 -16.44 11.47 -5.86
CA GLY A 361 -16.45 11.78 -7.29
C GLY A 361 -15.07 11.77 -7.95
N CYS A 362 -14.01 11.36 -7.25
CA CYS A 362 -12.65 11.31 -7.78
C CYS A 362 -12.31 9.91 -8.31
N ALA A 363 -11.57 9.83 -9.42
CA ALA A 363 -10.93 8.58 -9.83
C ALA A 363 -9.92 8.16 -8.77
N ALA A 364 -9.97 6.91 -8.29
CA ALA A 364 -9.09 6.48 -7.22
C ALA A 364 -8.59 5.05 -7.41
N HIS A 365 -7.31 4.84 -7.12
CA HIS A 365 -6.62 3.57 -7.30
C HIS A 365 -5.84 3.20 -6.04
N LEU A 366 -5.92 1.91 -5.69
CA LEU A 366 -5.07 1.28 -4.70
C LEU A 366 -3.79 0.81 -5.40
N ILE A 367 -2.64 1.09 -4.81
CA ILE A 367 -1.33 0.61 -5.29
C ILE A 367 -0.53 0.07 -4.11
N ASP A 368 0.08 -1.11 -4.25
CA ASP A 368 1.01 -1.62 -3.25
C ASP A 368 2.31 -0.81 -3.28
N ASP A 369 2.83 -0.55 -4.48
CA ASP A 369 4.00 0.30 -4.74
C ASP A 369 3.91 1.05 -6.09
N VAL A 370 4.99 1.77 -6.45
CA VAL A 370 5.11 2.52 -7.70
C VAL A 370 4.89 1.67 -8.95
N THR A 371 5.24 0.37 -8.91
CA THR A 371 5.12 -0.51 -10.08
C THR A 371 3.67 -0.83 -10.43
N ASP A 372 2.73 -0.69 -9.48
CA ASP A 372 1.30 -0.83 -9.75
C ASP A 372 0.70 0.39 -10.45
N LEU A 373 1.41 1.51 -10.48
CA LEU A 373 0.95 2.72 -11.12
C LEU A 373 0.85 2.50 -12.63
N ASP A 374 -0.38 2.58 -13.16
CA ASP A 374 -0.64 2.57 -14.59
C ASP A 374 -0.41 3.98 -15.17
N PRO A 375 0.54 4.15 -16.13
CA PRO A 375 0.76 5.42 -16.79
C PRO A 375 -0.52 6.03 -17.37
N ALA A 376 -1.47 5.22 -17.84
CA ALA A 376 -2.72 5.69 -18.43
C ALA A 376 -3.56 6.51 -17.43
N TRP A 377 -3.47 6.22 -16.12
CA TRP A 377 -4.18 6.99 -15.10
C TRP A 377 -3.65 8.42 -14.96
N LEU A 378 -2.40 8.66 -15.36
CA LEU A 378 -1.72 9.93 -15.20
C LEU A 378 -1.85 10.86 -16.42
N VAL A 379 -2.36 10.36 -17.55
CA VAL A 379 -2.46 11.12 -18.80
C VAL A 379 -3.42 12.31 -18.61
N GLY A 380 -2.89 13.52 -18.80
CA GLY A 380 -3.67 14.76 -18.67
C GLY A 380 -3.99 15.20 -17.22
N VAL A 381 -3.66 14.38 -16.22
CA VAL A 381 -3.83 14.71 -14.79
C VAL A 381 -2.78 15.71 -14.34
N ARG A 382 -3.22 16.84 -13.78
CA ARG A 382 -2.38 17.90 -13.21
C ARG A 382 -2.35 17.84 -11.69
N THR A 383 -3.44 17.46 -11.04
CA THR A 383 -3.52 17.39 -9.57
C THR A 383 -3.76 15.96 -9.09
N VAL A 384 -2.80 15.42 -8.33
CA VAL A 384 -2.86 14.08 -7.73
C VAL A 384 -3.04 14.21 -6.23
N GLY A 385 -4.13 13.67 -5.70
CA GLY A 385 -4.28 13.41 -4.27
C GLY A 385 -3.50 12.16 -3.89
N LEU A 386 -2.61 12.25 -2.91
CA LEU A 386 -1.80 11.11 -2.46
C LEU A 386 -2.01 10.86 -0.98
N THR A 387 -2.33 9.62 -0.63
CA THR A 387 -2.46 9.16 0.76
C THR A 387 -1.94 7.74 0.90
N ALA A 388 -1.94 7.22 2.12
CA ALA A 388 -1.51 5.87 2.42
C ALA A 388 -2.31 5.28 3.59
N GLY A 389 -2.61 4.00 3.50
CA GLY A 389 -3.27 3.26 4.56
C GLY A 389 -2.42 3.13 5.82
N ALA A 390 -3.06 2.78 6.94
CA ALA A 390 -2.41 2.69 8.24
C ALA A 390 -1.29 1.64 8.33
N SER A 391 -1.24 0.68 7.38
CA SER A 391 -0.21 -0.37 7.31
C SER A 391 0.88 -0.10 6.26
N ALA A 392 0.79 1.01 5.50
CA ALA A 392 1.73 1.30 4.43
C ALA A 392 2.97 2.07 4.96
N PRO A 393 4.19 1.57 4.71
CA PRO A 393 5.43 2.28 5.05
C PRO A 393 5.49 3.69 4.45
N PRO A 394 5.93 4.72 5.21
CA PRO A 394 6.10 6.07 4.70
C PRO A 394 6.99 6.16 3.45
N ARG A 395 8.01 5.29 3.34
CA ARG A 395 8.93 5.26 2.19
C ARG A 395 8.20 5.03 0.85
N LEU A 396 7.13 4.23 0.82
CA LEU A 396 6.38 3.94 -0.41
C LEU A 396 5.68 5.20 -0.94
N VAL A 397 5.22 6.09 -0.06
CA VAL A 397 4.65 7.38 -0.45
C VAL A 397 5.72 8.27 -1.08
N THR A 398 6.91 8.31 -0.48
CA THR A 398 8.06 9.04 -1.02
C THR A 398 8.46 8.50 -2.40
N GLU A 399 8.52 7.18 -2.55
CA GLU A 399 8.81 6.52 -3.83
C GLU A 399 7.79 6.90 -4.91
N VAL A 400 6.50 7.01 -4.60
CA VAL A 400 5.48 7.52 -5.53
C VAL A 400 5.75 8.97 -5.94
N ILE A 401 6.05 9.86 -4.99
CA ILE A 401 6.37 11.26 -5.30
C ILE A 401 7.62 11.36 -6.18
N ASP A 402 8.66 10.57 -5.87
CA ASP A 402 9.90 10.54 -6.65
C ASP A 402 9.66 9.99 -8.05
N ALA A 403 8.85 8.95 -8.20
CA ALA A 403 8.46 8.44 -9.50
C ALA A 403 7.69 9.47 -10.33
N LEU A 404 6.79 10.25 -9.72
CA LEU A 404 6.13 11.36 -10.40
C LEU A 404 7.11 12.46 -10.84
N ARG A 405 8.17 12.73 -10.05
CA ARG A 405 9.25 13.66 -10.44
C ARG A 405 10.04 13.20 -11.66
N GLY A 406 10.13 11.89 -11.87
CA GLY A 406 10.71 11.32 -13.09
C GLY A 406 9.86 11.58 -14.35
N LEU A 407 8.57 11.89 -14.19
CA LEU A 407 7.64 12.18 -15.29
C LEU A 407 7.47 13.68 -15.59
N GLY A 408 7.94 14.59 -14.72
CA GLY A 408 7.82 16.04 -14.90
C GLY A 408 8.03 16.83 -13.61
N ALA A 409 7.86 18.15 -13.64
CA ALA A 409 8.02 18.96 -12.43
C ALA A 409 6.90 18.64 -11.43
N VAL A 410 7.27 18.39 -10.16
CA VAL A 410 6.30 18.09 -9.10
C VAL A 410 6.39 19.13 -7.99
N THR A 411 5.26 19.75 -7.67
CA THR A 411 5.06 20.49 -6.42
C THR A 411 4.27 19.63 -5.44
N VAL A 412 4.57 19.75 -4.15
CA VAL A 412 3.89 18.98 -3.09
C VAL A 412 3.32 19.97 -2.08
N GLU A 413 2.01 19.90 -1.85
CA GLU A 413 1.30 20.61 -0.80
C GLU A 413 0.74 19.59 0.18
N GLU A 414 1.17 19.64 1.44
CA GLU A 414 0.61 18.80 2.49
C GLU A 414 -0.60 19.46 3.15
N ARG A 415 -1.72 18.75 3.19
CA ARG A 415 -2.94 19.17 3.88
C ARG A 415 -3.10 18.39 5.16
N GLN A 416 -2.62 19.00 6.24
CA GLN A 416 -2.67 18.41 7.57
C GLN A 416 -3.98 18.76 8.28
N VAL A 417 -4.84 17.77 8.50
CA VAL A 417 -6.12 17.93 9.22
C VAL A 417 -6.03 17.58 10.70
N ALA A 418 -5.02 16.79 11.09
CA ALA A 418 -4.80 16.34 12.46
C ALA A 418 -3.32 16.12 12.77
N VAL A 419 -2.98 16.14 14.06
CA VAL A 419 -1.67 15.75 14.60
C VAL A 419 -1.85 14.50 15.46
N GLU A 420 -1.23 13.39 15.08
CA GLU A 420 -1.27 12.14 15.83
C GLU A 420 -0.09 12.09 16.82
N THR A 421 -0.35 12.10 18.12
CA THR A 421 0.69 12.05 19.18
C THR A 421 0.64 10.77 20.02
N ILE A 422 -0.17 9.80 19.60
CA ILE A 422 -0.41 8.57 20.36
C ILE A 422 0.77 7.64 20.17
N HIS A 423 1.23 7.03 21.27
CA HIS A 423 2.26 5.99 21.25
C HIS A 423 1.85 4.85 22.18
N PHE A 424 2.03 3.61 21.74
CA PHE A 424 1.71 2.43 22.53
C PHE A 424 2.98 1.72 22.98
N GLY A 425 3.14 1.58 24.30
CA GLY A 425 4.29 0.88 24.85
C GLY A 425 4.31 -0.62 24.51
N LEU A 426 5.52 -1.17 24.46
CA LEU A 426 5.75 -2.58 24.18
C LEU A 426 5.29 -3.50 25.33
N PRO A 427 4.93 -4.76 25.03
CA PRO A 427 4.75 -5.82 26.05
C PRO A 427 5.98 -5.99 26.94
N ARG A 428 5.77 -6.34 28.23
CA ARG A 428 6.88 -6.49 29.20
C ARG A 428 7.92 -7.53 28.79
N ASN A 429 7.50 -8.58 28.12
CA ASN A 429 8.36 -9.67 27.63
C ASN A 429 9.21 -9.29 26.40
N VAL A 430 9.05 -8.07 25.85
CA VAL A 430 9.79 -7.56 24.68
C VAL A 430 10.48 -6.22 24.99
N ARG A 431 10.31 -5.68 26.20
CA ARG A 431 10.86 -4.38 26.61
C ARG A 431 12.37 -4.40 26.75
#